data_AF-A0A167NH08-F1
#
_entry.id   AF-A0A167NH08-F1
#
_cell.length_a   1.000
_cell.length_b   1.000
_cell.length_c   1.000
_cell.angle_alpha   90.00
_cell.angle_beta   90.00
_cell.angle_gamma   90.00
#
_symmetry.space_group_name_H-M   'P 1'
#
loop_
_entity.id
_entity.type
_entity.pdbx_description
1 polymer ?
#
loop_
_entity_poly.entity_id
_entity_poly.type
_entity_poly.pdbx_seq_one_letter_code
_entity_poly.pdbx_strand_id
1 'polypeptide(L)'
;MSASTIAASSISHLEVAGKTAIFTLSNPKTHQVPNCVSAANHEKWAVNLSSLQGQATYSLLVTALSKGQFVTVNSASYCDTDLAIEVADGVSLTANTDRDVTHAVALYKGGGTTKIGKVIGWSDKHHGYVYTPLTGSINPDSYWHYSKRFPNNTVFITPDCSGDMYGWYYENNPLHFYEAVNSYLTYADGTQHGDKLSDHGESRVYEMVDDTTCQVRTGNVAQGYSHHRKMIKTTHPLCGEKPCVIK
;
A
#
# COMPACT_ATOMS: atom_id res chain seq x y z
N MET A 1 -34.41 -6.84 -14.11
CA MET A 1 -33.79 -5.55 -14.45
C MET A 1 -32.51 -5.47 -13.63
N SER A 2 -31.36 -5.28 -14.28
CA SER A 2 -30.06 -5.30 -13.60
C SER A 2 -29.75 -3.93 -13.01
N ALA A 3 -29.66 -3.83 -11.68
CA ALA A 3 -29.18 -2.63 -11.01
C ALA A 3 -27.68 -2.45 -11.28
N SER A 4 -27.25 -1.23 -11.60
CA SER A 4 -25.82 -0.91 -11.77
C SER A 4 -25.27 -0.37 -10.45
N THR A 5 -24.29 -1.06 -9.87
CA THR A 5 -23.61 -0.68 -8.64
C THR A 5 -22.37 0.14 -8.95
N ILE A 6 -22.19 1.25 -8.25
CA ILE A 6 -21.02 2.13 -8.39
C ILE A 6 -20.00 1.80 -7.31
N ALA A 7 -18.72 1.82 -7.68
CA ALA A 7 -17.63 1.63 -6.74
C ALA A 7 -17.67 2.67 -5.59
N ALA A 8 -17.19 2.26 -4.41
CA ALA A 8 -17.23 3.09 -3.21
C ALA A 8 -16.53 4.45 -3.41
N SER A 9 -17.20 5.56 -3.09
CA SER A 9 -16.69 6.93 -3.25
C SER A 9 -17.17 7.86 -2.14
N SER A 10 -16.43 8.95 -1.88
CA SER A 10 -16.81 9.95 -0.88
C SER A 10 -17.87 10.91 -1.42
N ILE A 11 -18.77 11.37 -0.57
CA ILE A 11 -19.75 12.40 -0.92
C ILE A 11 -19.03 13.75 -1.01
N SER A 12 -19.08 14.40 -2.18
CA SER A 12 -18.50 15.74 -2.40
C SER A 12 -19.51 16.85 -2.13
N HIS A 13 -20.80 16.55 -2.29
CA HIS A 13 -21.89 17.49 -2.07
C HIS A 13 -23.16 16.77 -1.64
N LEU A 14 -23.92 17.34 -0.69
CA LEU A 14 -25.22 16.87 -0.26
C LEU A 14 -26.09 18.09 0.07
N GLU A 15 -27.25 18.17 -0.56
CA GLU A 15 -28.26 19.21 -0.33
C GLU A 15 -29.66 18.61 -0.27
N VAL A 16 -30.62 19.38 0.26
CA VAL A 16 -32.04 19.01 0.28
C VAL A 16 -32.83 20.07 -0.46
N ALA A 17 -33.52 19.65 -1.52
CA ALA A 17 -34.41 20.48 -2.31
C ALA A 17 -35.85 19.95 -2.14
N GLY A 18 -36.62 20.61 -1.27
CA GLY A 18 -38.00 20.19 -0.97
C GLY A 18 -38.05 18.80 -0.33
N LYS A 19 -38.61 17.82 -1.06
CA LYS A 19 -38.72 16.42 -0.61
C LYS A 19 -37.66 15.50 -1.21
N THR A 20 -36.63 16.05 -1.83
CA THR A 20 -35.57 15.28 -2.49
C THR A 20 -34.22 15.67 -1.92
N ALA A 21 -33.44 14.68 -1.49
CA ALA A 21 -32.02 14.86 -1.21
C ALA A 21 -31.25 14.69 -2.52
N ILE A 22 -30.38 15.65 -2.82
CA ILE A 22 -29.52 15.65 -3.99
C ILE A 22 -28.07 15.53 -3.51
N PHE A 23 -27.32 14.61 -4.11
CA PHE A 23 -25.92 14.44 -3.73
C PHE A 23 -25.03 14.12 -4.93
N THR A 24 -23.73 14.37 -4.77
CA THR A 24 -22.70 14.08 -5.76
C THR A 24 -21.56 13.32 -5.09
N LEU A 25 -20.96 12.41 -5.84
CA LEU A 25 -19.80 11.64 -5.40
C LEU A 25 -18.51 12.32 -5.89
N SER A 26 -17.39 11.99 -5.27
CA SER A 26 -16.08 12.51 -5.67
C SER A 26 -15.57 11.85 -6.95
N ASN A 27 -15.97 10.60 -7.18
CA ASN A 27 -15.73 9.90 -8.44
C ASN A 27 -16.96 10.02 -9.35
N PRO A 28 -16.77 10.18 -10.67
CA PRO A 28 -17.87 10.26 -11.61
C PRO A 28 -18.61 8.92 -11.72
N LYS A 29 -19.85 8.98 -12.22
CA LYS A 29 -20.64 7.77 -12.51
C LYS A 29 -19.95 6.92 -13.58
N THR A 30 -19.93 5.61 -13.37
CA THR A 30 -19.26 4.67 -14.29
C THR A 30 -20.24 3.87 -15.15
N HIS A 31 -21.53 3.88 -14.83
CA HIS A 31 -22.56 3.22 -15.62
C HIS A 31 -23.16 4.18 -16.65
N GLN A 32 -23.96 3.61 -17.56
CA GLN A 32 -24.70 4.42 -18.53
C GLN A 32 -25.81 5.21 -17.82
N VAL A 33 -25.65 6.53 -17.78
CA VAL A 33 -26.65 7.45 -17.21
C VAL A 33 -27.93 7.41 -18.05
N PRO A 34 -29.13 7.32 -17.43
CA PRO A 34 -30.39 7.30 -18.17
C PRO A 34 -30.57 8.54 -19.04
N ASN A 35 -31.12 8.36 -20.25
CA ASN A 35 -31.30 9.44 -21.24
C ASN A 35 -32.19 10.61 -20.75
N CYS A 36 -32.97 10.39 -19.69
CA CYS A 36 -33.84 11.41 -19.12
C CYS A 36 -33.14 12.33 -18.12
N VAL A 37 -31.87 12.08 -17.80
CA VAL A 37 -31.04 12.97 -16.98
C VAL A 37 -30.55 14.13 -17.84
N SER A 38 -30.66 15.36 -17.33
CA SER A 38 -30.15 16.54 -18.05
C SER A 38 -28.62 16.61 -17.98
N ALA A 39 -27.97 17.19 -19.00
CA ALA A 39 -26.51 17.29 -19.05
C ALA A 39 -25.89 17.96 -17.80
N ALA A 40 -26.59 18.95 -17.22
CA ALA A 40 -26.15 19.65 -16.01
C ALA A 40 -26.23 18.79 -14.73
N ASN A 41 -26.97 17.68 -14.78
CA ASN A 41 -27.28 16.80 -13.65
C ASN A 41 -26.67 15.40 -13.80
N HIS A 42 -25.80 15.19 -14.80
CA HIS A 42 -25.17 13.89 -15.05
C HIS A 42 -24.52 13.28 -13.81
N GLU A 43 -23.80 14.07 -13.01
CA GLU A 43 -23.10 13.59 -11.81
C GLU A 43 -23.94 13.64 -10.52
N LYS A 44 -25.22 14.03 -10.61
CA LYS A 44 -26.10 14.14 -9.44
C LYS A 44 -26.93 12.89 -9.23
N TRP A 45 -27.20 12.61 -7.97
CA TRP A 45 -28.08 11.55 -7.48
C TRP A 45 -29.25 12.15 -6.73
N ALA A 46 -30.42 11.55 -6.88
CA ALA A 46 -31.63 11.92 -6.16
C ALA A 46 -32.09 10.77 -5.23
N VAL A 47 -32.53 11.15 -4.03
CA VAL A 47 -33.22 10.26 -3.07
C VAL A 47 -34.51 10.93 -2.65
N ASN A 48 -35.63 10.25 -2.84
CA ASN A 48 -36.94 10.74 -2.43
C ASN A 48 -37.14 10.59 -0.91
N LEU A 49 -37.30 11.69 -0.18
CA LEU A 49 -37.45 11.73 1.28
C LEU A 49 -38.88 11.50 1.78
N SER A 50 -39.83 11.29 0.86
CA SER A 50 -41.23 11.04 1.21
C SER A 50 -41.46 9.64 1.79
N SER A 51 -40.52 8.71 1.59
CA SER A 51 -40.58 7.35 2.13
C SER A 51 -39.66 7.17 3.33
N LEU A 52 -40.00 6.23 4.22
CA LEU A 52 -39.13 5.84 5.34
C LEU A 52 -37.75 5.37 4.87
N GLN A 53 -37.72 4.62 3.76
CA GLN A 53 -36.47 4.17 3.14
C GLN A 53 -35.61 5.35 2.68
N GLY A 54 -36.21 6.37 2.08
CA GLY A 54 -35.51 7.58 1.66
C GLY A 54 -34.97 8.40 2.82
N GLN A 55 -35.74 8.53 3.91
CA GLN A 55 -35.29 9.19 5.14
C GLN A 55 -34.14 8.45 5.82
N ALA A 56 -34.19 7.11 5.83
CA ALA A 56 -33.09 6.28 6.32
C ALA A 56 -31.83 6.44 5.44
N THR A 57 -32.01 6.47 4.12
CA THR A 57 -30.92 6.70 3.15
C THR A 57 -30.28 8.07 3.34
N TYR A 58 -31.08 9.11 3.54
CA TYR A 58 -30.56 10.45 3.84
C TYR A 58 -29.77 10.49 5.15
N SER A 59 -30.27 9.84 6.20
CA SER A 59 -29.55 9.73 7.47
C SER A 59 -28.20 9.02 7.31
N LEU A 60 -28.14 7.99 6.44
CA LEU A 60 -26.91 7.31 6.04
C LEU A 60 -25.96 8.26 5.29
N LEU A 61 -26.45 9.05 4.34
CA LEU A 61 -25.65 10.03 3.58
C LEU A 61 -25.07 11.12 4.48
N VAL A 62 -25.87 11.69 5.39
CA VAL A 62 -25.40 12.68 6.37
C VAL A 62 -24.34 12.08 7.28
N THR A 63 -24.55 10.83 7.71
CA THR A 63 -23.54 10.10 8.49
C THR A 63 -22.27 9.90 7.68
N ALA A 64 -22.37 9.48 6.42
CA ALA A 64 -21.21 9.28 5.55
C ALA A 64 -20.41 10.56 5.37
N LEU A 65 -21.10 11.68 5.10
CA LEU A 65 -20.50 12.99 4.91
C LEU A 65 -19.81 13.48 6.19
N SER A 66 -20.52 13.46 7.33
CA SER A 66 -19.98 13.83 8.63
C SER A 66 -18.78 12.98 9.02
N LYS A 67 -18.78 11.71 8.60
CA LYS A 67 -17.76 10.74 8.98
C LYS A 67 -16.64 10.54 7.98
N GLY A 68 -16.68 11.19 6.82
CA GLY A 68 -15.75 10.96 5.71
C GLY A 68 -15.75 9.50 5.23
N GLN A 69 -16.91 8.83 5.25
CA GLN A 69 -17.04 7.43 4.83
C GLN A 69 -17.35 7.34 3.34
N PHE A 70 -16.87 6.26 2.73
CA PHE A 70 -17.21 5.93 1.35
C PHE A 70 -18.61 5.31 1.27
N VAL A 71 -19.34 5.72 0.24
CA VAL A 71 -20.66 5.20 -0.11
C VAL A 71 -20.61 4.48 -1.44
N THR A 72 -21.37 3.40 -1.54
CA THR A 72 -21.66 2.69 -2.78
C THR A 72 -23.11 2.95 -3.14
N VAL A 73 -23.36 3.42 -4.35
CA VAL A 73 -24.70 3.76 -4.84
C VAL A 73 -25.15 2.72 -5.85
N ASN A 74 -26.37 2.23 -5.67
CA ASN A 74 -27.08 1.41 -6.65
C ASN A 74 -28.03 2.31 -7.44
N SER A 75 -27.84 2.38 -8.75
CA SER A 75 -28.74 3.11 -9.63
C SER A 75 -30.08 2.38 -9.76
N ALA A 76 -31.18 3.14 -9.74
CA ALA A 76 -32.50 2.65 -10.08
C ALA A 76 -32.75 2.61 -11.61
N SER A 77 -31.80 3.12 -12.41
CA SER A 77 -31.85 3.24 -13.86
C SER A 77 -33.03 4.07 -14.40
N TYR A 78 -33.62 4.93 -13.57
CA TYR A 78 -34.59 5.95 -13.95
C TYR A 78 -34.25 7.29 -13.28
N CYS A 79 -34.83 8.38 -13.79
CA CYS A 79 -34.65 9.72 -13.23
C CYS A 79 -35.95 10.24 -12.61
N ASP A 80 -35.78 11.15 -11.66
CA ASP A 80 -36.85 12.02 -11.20
C ASP A 80 -37.22 12.96 -12.36
N THR A 81 -38.49 12.93 -12.78
CA THR A 81 -38.97 13.64 -13.97
C THR A 81 -38.93 15.16 -13.83
N ASP A 82 -39.08 15.65 -12.60
CA ASP A 82 -39.17 17.09 -12.34
C ASP A 82 -37.77 17.71 -12.24
N LEU A 83 -36.81 16.95 -11.70
CA LEU A 83 -35.43 17.40 -11.54
C LEU A 83 -34.51 16.97 -12.69
N ALA A 84 -34.91 15.99 -13.50
CA ALA A 84 -34.06 15.33 -14.49
C ALA A 84 -32.73 14.87 -13.87
N ILE A 85 -32.80 14.26 -12.68
CA ILE A 85 -31.68 13.69 -11.92
C ILE A 85 -31.92 12.19 -11.75
N GLU A 86 -30.88 11.39 -11.88
CA GLU A 86 -30.96 9.94 -11.67
C GLU A 86 -31.30 9.57 -10.22
N VAL A 87 -32.21 8.62 -10.02
CA VAL A 87 -32.61 8.15 -8.69
C VAL A 87 -31.71 7.01 -8.22
N ALA A 88 -31.24 7.12 -6.98
CA ALA A 88 -30.58 6.03 -6.29
C ALA A 88 -31.63 5.05 -5.74
N ASP A 89 -31.53 3.77 -6.12
CA ASP A 89 -32.35 2.68 -5.58
C ASP A 89 -31.92 2.33 -4.15
N GLY A 90 -30.62 2.43 -3.89
CA GLY A 90 -30.06 2.21 -2.56
C GLY A 90 -28.67 2.80 -2.42
N VAL A 91 -28.33 3.12 -1.18
CA VAL A 91 -26.98 3.55 -0.78
C VAL A 91 -26.53 2.65 0.35
N SER A 92 -25.32 2.11 0.22
CA SER A 92 -24.68 1.36 1.30
C SER A 92 -23.43 2.11 1.77
N LEU A 93 -23.24 2.11 3.08
CA LEU A 93 -21.97 2.47 3.68
C LEU A 93 -21.06 1.26 3.61
N THR A 94 -19.87 1.44 3.05
CA THR A 94 -18.80 0.53 3.41
C THR A 94 -18.27 1.03 4.75
N ALA A 95 -18.35 0.18 5.79
CA ALA A 95 -17.77 0.51 7.09
C ALA A 95 -16.32 0.88 6.84
N ASN A 96 -16.01 2.16 6.96
CA ASN A 96 -14.64 2.59 6.93
C ASN A 96 -14.04 2.05 8.23
N THR A 97 -13.35 0.92 8.16
CA THR A 97 -12.53 0.39 9.25
C THR A 97 -11.42 1.37 9.63
N ASP A 98 -11.32 2.53 8.95
CA ASP A 98 -10.44 3.64 9.29
C ASP A 98 -10.92 4.60 10.41
N ARG A 99 -11.95 4.29 11.19
CA ARG A 99 -12.16 4.98 12.48
C ARG A 99 -11.48 4.16 13.57
N ASP A 100 -10.31 4.54 14.06
CA ASP A 100 -10.12 5.72 14.88
C ASP A 100 -8.62 5.98 15.06
N VAL A 101 -8.04 7.03 14.47
CA VAL A 101 -6.98 7.78 15.15
C VAL A 101 -6.94 9.18 14.54
N THR A 102 -7.29 10.17 15.33
CA THR A 102 -6.92 11.59 15.12
C THR A 102 -5.40 11.82 15.18
N HIS A 103 -4.59 10.74 15.15
CA HIS A 103 -3.13 10.63 15.11
C HIS A 103 -2.72 9.45 14.19
N ALA A 104 -3.42 9.24 13.08
CA ALA A 104 -3.21 8.04 12.25
C ALA A 104 -1.82 8.07 11.61
N VAL A 105 -0.92 7.28 12.21
CA VAL A 105 0.44 7.02 11.71
C VAL A 105 0.36 6.65 10.24
N ALA A 106 1.10 7.36 9.41
CA ALA A 106 1.13 7.18 7.98
C ALA A 106 2.55 6.85 7.50
N LEU A 107 2.60 6.10 6.41
CA LEU A 107 3.83 5.77 5.72
C LEU A 107 4.10 6.82 4.65
N TYR A 108 5.33 7.32 4.58
CA TYR A 108 5.79 8.31 3.61
C TYR A 108 7.02 7.78 2.89
N LYS A 109 7.28 8.29 1.68
CA LYS A 109 8.53 8.06 0.96
C LYS A 109 9.72 8.49 1.82
N GLY A 110 10.94 8.07 1.48
CA GLY A 110 12.14 8.37 2.27
C GLY A 110 12.49 9.86 2.42
N GLY A 111 11.88 10.75 1.61
CA GLY A 111 11.94 12.19 1.79
C GLY A 111 10.98 12.76 2.86
N GLY A 112 10.08 11.94 3.41
CA GLY A 112 9.14 12.32 4.47
C GLY A 112 7.98 13.24 4.04
N THR A 113 7.91 13.65 2.77
CA THR A 113 6.89 14.60 2.27
C THR A 113 5.72 13.90 1.57
N THR A 114 6.00 12.89 0.73
CA THR A 114 4.97 12.18 -0.04
C THR A 114 4.38 11.03 0.77
N LYS A 115 3.09 11.11 1.11
CA LYS A 115 2.34 10.03 1.78
C LYS A 115 2.12 8.86 0.81
N ILE A 116 2.35 7.63 1.28
CA ILE A 116 2.18 6.37 0.54
C ILE A 116 0.88 5.68 0.98
N GLY A 117 0.58 5.73 2.27
CA GLY A 117 -0.57 5.02 2.83
C GLY A 117 -0.75 5.27 4.32
N LYS A 118 -1.83 4.72 4.87
CA LYS A 118 -2.11 4.75 6.31
C LYS A 118 -1.60 3.46 6.94
N VAL A 119 -0.81 3.55 8.01
CA VAL A 119 -0.36 2.37 8.74
C VAL A 119 -1.54 1.83 9.54
N ILE A 120 -1.78 0.52 9.41
CA ILE A 120 -2.88 -0.17 10.09
C ILE A 120 -2.37 -1.17 11.14
N GLY A 121 -1.06 -1.47 11.16
CA GLY A 121 -0.48 -2.32 12.21
C GLY A 121 0.96 -2.74 11.93
N TRP A 122 1.45 -3.64 12.79
CA TRP A 122 2.71 -4.35 12.65
C TRP A 122 2.44 -5.82 12.35
N SER A 123 3.24 -6.44 11.49
CA SER A 123 3.19 -7.87 11.20
C SER A 123 4.49 -8.53 11.64
N ASP A 124 4.40 -9.44 12.61
CA ASP A 124 5.54 -10.25 13.04
C ASP A 124 6.02 -11.18 11.94
N LYS A 125 5.10 -11.71 11.12
CA LYS A 125 5.42 -12.55 9.96
C LYS A 125 6.26 -11.79 8.93
N HIS A 126 5.98 -10.50 8.76
CA HIS A 126 6.65 -9.64 7.78
C HIS A 126 7.64 -8.67 8.42
N HIS A 127 8.02 -8.88 9.70
CA HIS A 127 8.85 -7.99 10.51
C HIS A 127 8.79 -6.50 10.11
N GLY A 128 7.57 -5.98 9.99
CA GLY A 128 7.33 -4.76 9.24
C GLY A 128 5.92 -4.19 9.44
N TYR A 129 5.71 -3.02 8.87
CA TYR A 129 4.46 -2.28 8.97
C TYR A 129 3.49 -2.70 7.88
N VAL A 130 2.24 -2.92 8.26
CA VAL A 130 1.13 -3.14 7.33
C VAL A 130 0.42 -1.81 7.11
N TYR A 131 0.13 -1.46 5.86
CA TYR A 131 -0.47 -0.19 5.49
C TYR A 131 -1.52 -0.34 4.39
N THR A 132 -2.50 0.57 4.36
CA THR A 132 -3.46 0.69 3.26
C THR A 132 -2.91 1.69 2.23
N PRO A 133 -2.65 1.27 0.97
CA PRO A 133 -2.15 2.16 -0.07
C PRO A 133 -3.14 3.27 -0.44
N LEU A 134 -2.64 4.48 -0.73
CA LEU A 134 -3.47 5.58 -1.22
C LEU A 134 -4.01 5.38 -2.64
N THR A 135 -3.49 4.39 -3.38
CA THR A 135 -3.87 4.09 -4.77
C THR A 135 -5.26 3.46 -4.90
N GLY A 136 -6.03 3.36 -3.80
CA GLY A 136 -7.36 2.75 -3.79
C GLY A 136 -7.34 1.22 -3.74
N SER A 137 -6.20 0.61 -3.45
CA SER A 137 -6.12 -0.83 -3.18
C SER A 137 -6.91 -1.17 -1.91
N ILE A 138 -7.81 -2.15 -2.02
CA ILE A 138 -8.55 -2.70 -0.87
C ILE A 138 -7.70 -3.66 -0.03
N ASN A 139 -6.60 -4.16 -0.59
CA ASN A 139 -5.71 -5.08 0.11
C ASN A 139 -4.58 -4.28 0.80
N PRO A 140 -4.35 -4.51 2.10
CA PRO A 140 -3.19 -3.97 2.78
C PRO A 140 -1.89 -4.50 2.17
N ASP A 141 -0.87 -3.65 2.16
CA ASP A 141 0.48 -3.98 1.73
C ASP A 141 1.45 -3.87 2.92
N SER A 142 2.67 -4.39 2.76
CA SER A 142 3.68 -4.48 3.82
C SER A 142 4.96 -3.72 3.47
N TYR A 143 5.50 -3.02 4.46
CA TYR A 143 6.80 -2.36 4.40
C TYR A 143 7.73 -2.93 5.46
N TRP A 144 8.84 -3.51 5.00
CA TRP A 144 9.91 -4.02 5.87
C TRP A 144 10.80 -2.87 6.29
N HIS A 145 10.80 -2.56 7.59
CA HIS A 145 11.24 -1.25 8.10
C HIS A 145 12.74 -0.97 7.89
N TYR A 146 13.60 -1.55 8.73
CA TYR A 146 15.05 -1.58 8.56
C TYR A 146 15.66 -2.56 9.57
N SER A 147 16.87 -3.04 9.28
CA SER A 147 17.73 -3.77 10.21
C SER A 147 18.92 -2.89 10.59
N LYS A 148 19.24 -2.84 11.89
CA LYS A 148 20.45 -2.14 12.37
C LYS A 148 21.73 -2.88 11.99
N ARG A 149 21.65 -4.22 11.96
CA ARG A 149 22.78 -5.12 11.69
C ARG A 149 22.82 -5.51 10.24
N PHE A 150 23.95 -6.03 9.79
CA PHE A 150 24.08 -6.75 8.52
C PHE A 150 23.00 -7.83 8.35
N PRO A 151 22.68 -8.21 7.09
CA PRO A 151 21.85 -9.37 6.83
C PRO A 151 22.38 -10.61 7.56
N ASN A 152 21.48 -11.46 8.06
CA ASN A 152 21.89 -12.72 8.68
C ASN A 152 22.67 -13.58 7.68
N ASN A 153 23.71 -14.29 8.16
CA ASN A 153 24.60 -15.13 7.35
C ASN A 153 25.38 -14.38 6.26
N THR A 154 25.55 -13.07 6.41
CA THR A 154 26.46 -12.30 5.56
C THR A 154 27.89 -12.77 5.73
N VAL A 155 28.59 -12.96 4.61
CA VAL A 155 30.00 -13.35 4.58
C VAL A 155 30.80 -12.56 3.54
N PHE A 156 32.12 -12.59 3.71
CA PHE A 156 33.11 -11.87 2.93
C PHE A 156 34.27 -12.80 2.54
N ILE A 157 35.03 -12.41 1.52
CA ILE A 157 36.26 -13.09 1.09
C ILE A 157 37.54 -12.42 1.64
N THR A 158 37.38 -11.27 2.30
CA THR A 158 38.47 -10.46 2.85
C THR A 158 38.57 -10.64 4.38
N PRO A 159 39.79 -10.68 4.96
CA PRO A 159 39.97 -10.89 6.40
C PRO A 159 39.44 -9.78 7.30
N ASP A 160 39.20 -8.59 6.76
CA ASP A 160 38.67 -7.41 7.46
C ASP A 160 37.17 -7.20 7.18
N CYS A 161 36.51 -8.15 6.51
CA CYS A 161 35.10 -8.07 6.14
C CYS A 161 34.78 -6.80 5.32
N SER A 162 35.75 -6.35 4.51
CA SER A 162 35.59 -5.24 3.58
C SER A 162 35.24 -5.72 2.16
N GLY A 163 34.79 -4.80 1.31
CA GLY A 163 34.56 -5.09 -0.10
C GLY A 163 33.25 -5.84 -0.36
N ASP A 164 33.30 -6.84 -1.24
CA ASP A 164 32.11 -7.54 -1.70
C ASP A 164 31.51 -8.43 -0.62
N MET A 165 30.22 -8.24 -0.43
CA MET A 165 29.42 -8.91 0.58
C MET A 165 28.55 -9.98 -0.07
N TYR A 166 28.48 -11.16 0.53
CA TYR A 166 27.72 -12.29 0.02
C TYR A 166 26.70 -12.77 1.06
N GLY A 167 25.48 -13.05 0.62
CA GLY A 167 24.40 -13.52 1.49
C GLY A 167 23.65 -14.69 0.86
N TRP A 168 22.92 -15.43 1.67
CA TRP A 168 22.11 -16.55 1.20
C TRP A 168 20.96 -16.06 0.31
N TYR A 169 20.99 -16.43 -0.97
CA TYR A 169 19.97 -16.01 -1.94
C TYR A 169 18.68 -16.82 -1.81
N TYR A 170 17.55 -16.11 -1.75
CA TYR A 170 16.20 -16.63 -1.93
C TYR A 170 15.49 -15.78 -2.98
N GLU A 171 14.74 -16.42 -3.89
CA GLU A 171 14.07 -15.74 -5.01
C GLU A 171 13.06 -14.66 -4.57
N ASN A 172 12.57 -14.74 -3.33
CA ASN A 172 11.59 -13.81 -2.76
C ASN A 172 12.12 -13.12 -1.50
N ASN A 173 13.38 -12.66 -1.52
CA ASN A 173 13.92 -11.92 -0.38
C ASN A 173 13.31 -10.50 -0.35
N PRO A 174 12.57 -10.11 0.71
CA PRO A 174 12.07 -8.75 0.84
C PRO A 174 13.23 -7.74 0.87
N LEU A 175 12.98 -6.54 0.36
CA LEU A 175 13.94 -5.45 0.39
C LEU A 175 13.99 -4.84 1.79
N HIS A 176 15.12 -5.00 2.46
CA HIS A 176 15.39 -4.37 3.75
C HIS A 176 16.39 -3.23 3.58
N PHE A 177 16.15 -2.14 4.32
CA PHE A 177 17.18 -1.14 4.54
C PHE A 177 18.11 -1.60 5.66
N TYR A 178 19.41 -1.56 5.42
CA TYR A 178 20.43 -1.97 6.39
C TYR A 178 21.24 -0.76 6.82
N GLU A 179 21.16 -0.41 8.11
CA GLU A 179 21.81 0.79 8.67
C GLU A 179 23.34 0.70 8.57
N ALA A 180 23.90 -0.49 8.82
CA ALA A 180 25.34 -0.75 8.75
C ALA A 180 25.98 -0.42 7.39
N VAL A 181 25.22 -0.46 6.30
CA VAL A 181 25.68 -0.09 4.95
C VAL A 181 24.93 1.11 4.37
N ASN A 182 24.02 1.70 5.16
CA ASN A 182 23.16 2.83 4.82
C ASN A 182 22.49 2.69 3.44
N SER A 183 21.91 1.52 3.15
CA SER A 183 21.31 1.23 1.84
C SER A 183 20.29 0.10 1.91
N TYR A 184 19.37 0.06 0.95
CA TYR A 184 18.70 -1.19 0.59
C TYR A 184 19.67 -2.10 -0.14
N LEU A 185 19.52 -3.41 0.08
CA LEU A 185 20.33 -4.44 -0.57
C LEU A 185 19.44 -5.42 -1.32
N THR A 186 19.88 -5.82 -2.51
CA THR A 186 19.37 -6.95 -3.28
C THR A 186 20.53 -7.86 -3.67
N TYR A 187 20.26 -8.94 -4.39
CA TYR A 187 21.27 -9.85 -4.90
C TYR A 187 21.59 -9.58 -6.37
N ALA A 188 22.84 -9.79 -6.74
CA ALA A 188 23.25 -9.87 -8.14
C ALA A 188 22.53 -11.05 -8.85
N ASP A 189 22.39 -10.94 -10.17
CA ASP A 189 21.69 -11.93 -11.00
C ASP A 189 22.41 -13.28 -11.06
N GLY A 190 23.67 -13.36 -10.61
CA GLY A 190 24.43 -14.60 -10.50
C GLY A 190 24.90 -15.14 -11.86
N THR A 191 24.83 -14.33 -12.91
CA THR A 191 25.26 -14.72 -14.26
C THR A 191 26.72 -14.36 -14.52
N GLN A 192 27.25 -13.36 -13.81
CA GLN A 192 28.62 -12.90 -13.97
C GLN A 192 29.56 -13.63 -13.01
N HIS A 193 30.80 -13.86 -13.45
CA HIS A 193 31.83 -14.40 -12.58
C HIS A 193 32.10 -13.43 -11.42
N GLY A 194 32.06 -13.94 -10.19
CA GLY A 194 32.21 -13.16 -8.96
C GLY A 194 30.89 -12.76 -8.31
N ASP A 195 29.75 -12.95 -9.00
CA ASP A 195 28.43 -12.75 -8.38
C ASP A 195 28.07 -13.88 -7.42
N LYS A 196 28.65 -15.07 -7.59
CA LYS A 196 28.47 -16.18 -6.64
C LYS A 196 29.70 -16.29 -5.75
N LEU A 197 29.47 -16.56 -4.47
CA LEU A 197 30.58 -16.79 -3.54
C LEU A 197 31.42 -18.00 -3.98
N SER A 198 30.78 -19.02 -4.55
CA SER A 198 31.45 -20.21 -5.05
C SER A 198 32.49 -19.96 -6.15
N ASP A 199 32.40 -18.83 -6.83
CA ASP A 199 33.33 -18.45 -7.91
C ASP A 199 34.75 -18.19 -7.37
N HIS A 200 34.90 -18.00 -6.05
CA HIS A 200 36.17 -17.74 -5.37
C HIS A 200 36.89 -19.01 -4.89
N GLY A 201 36.41 -20.21 -5.27
CA GLY A 201 37.13 -21.47 -5.06
C GLY A 201 37.43 -21.79 -3.59
N GLU A 202 38.69 -22.10 -3.29
CA GLU A 202 39.15 -22.48 -1.94
C GLU A 202 39.41 -21.28 -1.01
N SER A 203 39.01 -20.07 -1.41
CA SER A 203 39.18 -18.88 -0.59
C SER A 203 38.51 -19.03 0.78
N ARG A 204 39.19 -18.55 1.82
CA ARG A 204 38.62 -18.49 3.17
C ARG A 204 37.44 -17.53 3.18
N VAL A 205 36.44 -17.88 3.98
CA VAL A 205 35.23 -17.09 4.16
C VAL A 205 35.27 -16.45 5.54
N TYR A 206 34.89 -15.19 5.61
CA TYR A 206 34.88 -14.39 6.82
C TYR A 206 33.48 -13.91 7.13
N GLU A 207 33.14 -13.73 8.39
CA GLU A 207 31.84 -13.23 8.84
C GLU A 207 32.01 -12.12 9.88
N MET A 208 31.09 -11.16 9.84
CA MET A 208 30.94 -10.14 10.87
C MET A 208 30.15 -10.74 12.03
N VAL A 209 30.79 -10.92 13.18
CA VAL A 209 30.16 -11.46 14.40
C VAL A 209 29.34 -10.37 15.10
N ASP A 210 29.86 -9.16 15.04
CA ASP A 210 29.27 -7.93 15.52
C ASP A 210 29.63 -6.80 14.54
N ASP A 211 29.28 -5.55 14.88
CA ASP A 211 29.48 -4.40 13.99
C ASP A 211 30.97 -4.01 13.82
N THR A 212 31.90 -4.70 14.49
CA THR A 212 33.34 -4.37 14.53
C THR A 212 34.29 -5.56 14.37
N THR A 213 33.83 -6.78 14.63
CA THR A 213 34.66 -7.98 14.69
C THR A 213 34.43 -8.86 13.47
N CYS A 214 35.45 -8.95 12.62
CA CYS A 214 35.51 -9.90 11.51
C CYS A 214 36.29 -11.15 11.93
N GLN A 215 35.72 -12.33 11.69
CA GLN A 215 36.38 -13.61 11.98
C GLN A 215 36.30 -14.57 10.81
N VAL A 216 37.21 -15.54 10.77
CA VAL A 216 37.12 -16.65 9.81
C VAL A 216 35.95 -17.56 10.16
N ARG A 217 35.12 -17.89 9.17
CA ARG A 217 34.05 -18.86 9.31
C ARG A 217 34.63 -20.26 9.15
N THR A 218 34.78 -20.96 10.28
CA THR A 218 35.44 -22.27 10.30
C THR A 218 34.60 -23.34 9.60
N GLY A 219 35.26 -24.23 8.85
CA GLY A 219 34.65 -25.45 8.31
C GLY A 219 34.16 -25.38 6.87
N ASN A 220 34.15 -24.21 6.23
CA ASN A 220 33.81 -24.07 4.81
C ASN A 220 34.71 -23.05 4.12
N VAL A 221 35.03 -23.31 2.85
CA VAL A 221 35.65 -22.36 1.90
C VAL A 221 34.60 -21.87 0.91
N ALA A 222 34.90 -20.85 0.13
CA ALA A 222 33.95 -20.16 -0.74
C ALA A 222 33.16 -21.10 -1.67
N GLN A 223 33.79 -22.12 -2.26
CA GLN A 223 33.13 -23.13 -3.12
C GLN A 223 32.00 -23.91 -2.43
N GLY A 224 32.01 -24.02 -1.10
CA GLY A 224 30.96 -24.69 -0.33
C GLY A 224 29.65 -23.89 -0.22
N TYR A 225 29.67 -22.61 -0.62
CA TYR A 225 28.54 -21.69 -0.49
C TYR A 225 27.80 -21.47 -1.82
N SER A 226 27.32 -22.55 -2.43
CA SER A 226 26.66 -22.54 -3.75
C SER A 226 25.41 -21.63 -3.86
N HIS A 227 24.75 -21.36 -2.73
CA HIS A 227 23.56 -20.50 -2.67
C HIS A 227 23.87 -19.04 -2.28
N HIS A 228 25.14 -18.69 -2.02
CA HIS A 228 25.48 -17.33 -1.64
C HIS A 228 25.75 -16.46 -2.87
N ARG A 229 25.08 -15.31 -2.92
CA ARG A 229 25.22 -14.34 -4.00
C ARG A 229 25.69 -13.00 -3.45
N LYS A 230 26.41 -12.28 -4.31
CA LYS A 230 26.86 -10.92 -4.08
C LYS A 230 25.66 -10.03 -3.81
N MET A 231 25.72 -9.28 -2.72
CA MET A 231 24.74 -8.30 -2.34
C MET A 231 25.13 -6.96 -2.94
N ILE A 232 24.17 -6.31 -3.58
CA ILE A 232 24.35 -5.03 -4.27
C ILE A 232 23.36 -4.01 -3.72
N LYS A 233 23.82 -2.75 -3.66
CA LYS A 233 22.97 -1.63 -3.26
C LYS A 233 21.88 -1.41 -4.29
N THR A 234 20.68 -1.05 -3.82
CA THR A 234 19.54 -0.77 -4.68
C THR A 234 18.61 0.29 -4.07
N THR A 235 17.58 0.65 -4.81
CA THR A 235 16.52 1.58 -4.40
C THR A 235 15.23 0.82 -4.11
N HIS A 236 14.54 1.17 -3.03
CA HIS A 236 13.23 0.61 -2.76
C HIS A 236 12.19 1.24 -3.69
N PRO A 237 11.33 0.45 -4.37
CA PRO A 237 10.38 0.97 -5.35
C PRO A 237 9.38 1.99 -4.75
N LEU A 238 9.00 1.78 -3.49
CA LEU A 238 8.15 2.70 -2.74
C LEU A 238 8.90 3.88 -2.10
N CYS A 239 9.98 3.61 -1.35
CA CYS A 239 10.63 4.59 -0.48
C CYS A 239 11.75 5.39 -1.17
N GLY A 240 12.29 4.91 -2.28
CA GLY A 240 13.49 5.44 -2.92
C GLY A 240 14.78 4.93 -2.26
N GLU A 241 15.79 5.79 -2.18
CA GLU A 241 17.12 5.45 -1.61
C GLU A 241 17.15 5.37 -0.09
N LYS A 242 16.20 6.04 0.57
CA LYS A 242 16.11 6.15 2.04
C LYS A 242 14.97 5.28 2.58
N PRO A 243 15.06 4.82 3.84
CA PRO A 243 13.95 4.11 4.49
C PRO A 243 12.68 4.95 4.44
N CYS A 244 11.52 4.31 4.23
CA CYS A 244 10.25 5.02 4.35
C CYS A 244 10.11 5.62 5.74
N VAL A 245 9.48 6.79 5.81
CA VAL A 245 9.28 7.54 7.05
C VAL A 245 7.90 7.25 7.61
N ILE A 246 7.82 7.02 8.91
CA ILE A 246 6.58 6.75 9.63
C ILE A 246 6.32 7.94 10.55
N LYS A 247 5.20 8.65 10.36
CA LYS A 247 4.80 9.83 11.15
C LYS A 247 3.29 9.99 11.23
#